data_AF-A0A1Z8YVQ8-F1
#
_entry.id   AF-A0A1Z8YVQ8-F1
#
_cell.length_a   1.000
_cell.length_b   1.000
_cell.length_c   1.000
_cell.angle_alpha   90.00
_cell.angle_beta   90.00
_cell.angle_gamma   90.00
#
_symmetry.space_group_name_H-M   'P 1'
#
loop_
_entity.id
_entity.type
_entity.pdbx_description
1 polymer ?
#
loop_
_entity_poly.entity_id
_entity_poly.type
_entity_poly.pdbx_seq_one_letter_code
_entity_poly.pdbx_strand_id
1 'polypeptide(L)'
;MEIFVLSIQYYMMVLKSLFYLLYQGDKNTLDWLKTPELSLKDEFRERNMAFGPMEGAILVGLFLILFGPSQLPKLARSLGQAKSEFNKGLVEGDVTSTTEDDLDRGGMTESVALVEEAKSKGVEVEGRNPNEIKQDIQESE
;
A
#
# COMPACT_ATOMS: atom_id res chain seq x y z
N MET A 1 -1.80 -44.99 -23.87
CA MET A 1 -2.77 -44.26 -23.04
C MET A 1 -3.22 -45.13 -21.86
N GLU A 2 -3.74 -46.34 -22.10
CA GLU A 2 -4.20 -47.28 -21.06
C GLU A 2 -3.17 -47.61 -19.96
N ILE A 3 -1.91 -47.91 -20.33
CA ILE A 3 -0.84 -48.27 -19.39
C ILE A 3 -0.51 -47.10 -18.42
N PHE A 4 -0.64 -45.86 -18.90
CA PHE A 4 -0.40 -44.67 -18.09
C PHE A 4 -1.52 -44.46 -17.06
N VAL A 5 -2.77 -44.73 -17.45
CA VAL A 5 -3.94 -44.68 -16.55
C VAL A 5 -3.84 -45.77 -15.48
N LEU A 6 -3.44 -46.99 -15.85
CA LEU A 6 -3.23 -48.09 -14.91
C LEU A 6 -2.11 -47.80 -13.91
N SER A 7 -1.03 -47.14 -14.34
CA SER A 7 0.06 -46.72 -13.47
C SER A 7 -0.40 -45.70 -12.41
N ILE A 8 -1.20 -44.71 -12.83
CA ILE A 8 -1.77 -43.71 -11.92
C ILE A 8 -2.75 -44.37 -10.93
N GLN A 9 -3.60 -45.28 -11.40
CA GLN A 9 -4.55 -46.01 -10.55
C GLN A 9 -3.82 -46.88 -9.53
N TYR A 10 -2.75 -47.56 -9.93
CA TYR A 10 -1.92 -48.35 -9.04
C TYR A 10 -1.26 -47.48 -7.96
N TYR A 11 -0.70 -46.32 -8.35
CA TYR A 11 -0.11 -45.38 -7.39
C TYR A 11 -1.14 -44.87 -6.38
N MET A 12 -2.34 -44.50 -6.84
CA MET A 12 -3.43 -44.06 -5.97
C MET A 12 -3.90 -45.16 -5.01
N MET A 13 -3.92 -46.42 -5.46
CA MET A 13 -4.30 -47.58 -4.64
C MET A 13 -3.25 -47.89 -3.57
N VAL A 14 -1.96 -47.83 -3.91
CA VAL A 14 -0.85 -48.00 -2.95
C VAL A 14 -0.86 -46.87 -1.92
N LEU A 15 -1.07 -45.63 -2.37
CA LEU A 15 -1.14 -44.46 -1.49
C LEU A 15 -2.30 -44.55 -0.49
N LYS A 16 -3.50 -44.99 -0.95
CA LYS A 16 -4.66 -45.22 -0.08
C LYS A 16 -4.41 -46.32 0.95
N SER A 17 -3.75 -47.41 0.55
CA SER A 17 -3.40 -48.50 1.45
C SER A 17 -2.38 -48.06 2.50
N LEU A 18 -1.33 -47.34 2.07
CA LEU A 18 -0.32 -46.77 2.97
C LEU A 18 -0.94 -45.74 3.93
N PHE A 19 -1.85 -44.90 3.44
CA PHE A 19 -2.58 -43.94 4.25
C PHE A 19 -3.47 -44.65 5.28
N TYR A 20 -4.18 -45.71 4.90
CA TYR A 20 -4.98 -46.53 5.81
C TYR A 20 -4.10 -47.21 6.88
N LEU A 21 -2.89 -47.62 6.52
CA LEU A 21 -1.94 -48.26 7.44
C LEU A 21 -1.30 -47.26 8.42
N LEU A 22 -1.03 -46.04 7.93
CA LEU A 22 -0.50 -44.93 8.72
C LEU A 22 -1.56 -44.24 9.57
N TYR A 23 -2.83 -44.36 9.20
CA TYR A 23 -3.95 -43.72 9.86
C TYR A 23 -4.90 -44.79 10.42
N GLN A 24 -4.60 -45.32 11.61
CA GLN A 24 -5.52 -46.20 12.36
C GLN A 24 -6.70 -45.43 12.99
N GLY A 25 -7.26 -44.46 12.27
CA GLY A 25 -8.29 -43.55 12.76
C GLY A 25 -9.70 -43.95 12.29
N ASP A 26 -10.40 -44.66 13.18
CA ASP A 26 -11.87 -44.78 13.31
C ASP A 26 -12.71 -45.28 12.11
N LYS A 27 -13.54 -46.30 12.34
CA LYS A 27 -14.42 -46.95 11.32
C LYS A 27 -15.61 -46.08 10.89
N ASN A 28 -15.84 -44.94 11.56
CA ASN A 28 -16.82 -43.93 11.14
C ASN A 28 -16.32 -43.07 9.97
N THR A 29 -15.06 -43.24 9.54
CA THR A 29 -14.47 -42.61 8.36
C THR A 29 -14.91 -43.24 7.03
N LEU A 30 -16.07 -43.91 6.96
CA LEU A 30 -16.62 -44.47 5.71
C LEU A 30 -17.99 -43.88 5.35
N ASP A 31 -18.44 -42.83 6.05
CA ASP A 31 -19.68 -42.10 5.75
C ASP A 31 -19.54 -41.24 4.47
N TRP A 32 -18.32 -40.83 4.12
CA TRP A 32 -18.00 -40.04 2.93
C TRP A 32 -17.96 -40.83 1.61
N LEU A 33 -18.24 -42.15 1.64
CA LEU A 33 -18.41 -42.97 0.43
C LEU A 33 -19.88 -43.06 -0.03
N LYS A 34 -20.82 -42.44 0.69
CA LYS A 34 -22.13 -42.11 0.12
C LYS A 34 -21.95 -40.91 -0.79
N THR A 35 -22.25 -41.09 -2.07
CA THR A 35 -22.26 -40.01 -3.06
C THR A 35 -23.19 -38.88 -2.59
N PRO A 36 -22.67 -37.68 -2.30
CA PRO A 36 -23.52 -36.53 -2.04
C PRO A 36 -24.15 -36.09 -3.36
N GLU A 37 -25.48 -35.97 -3.36
CA GLU A 37 -26.21 -35.27 -4.41
C GLU A 37 -25.60 -33.86 -4.53
N LEU A 38 -25.16 -33.49 -5.74
CA LEU A 38 -24.44 -32.25 -6.01
C LEU A 38 -25.30 -31.01 -5.66
N SER A 39 -25.18 -30.53 -4.43
CA SER A 39 -25.60 -29.19 -4.02
C SER A 39 -24.46 -28.21 -4.28
N LEU A 40 -24.53 -27.55 -5.44
CA LEU A 40 -23.58 -26.53 -5.91
C LEU A 40 -23.56 -25.23 -5.08
N LYS A 41 -24.11 -25.22 -3.86
CA LYS A 41 -24.10 -24.05 -2.97
C LYS A 41 -23.07 -24.13 -1.84
N ASP A 42 -22.48 -25.29 -1.61
CA ASP A 42 -21.67 -25.54 -0.42
C ASP A 42 -20.16 -25.56 -0.68
N GLU A 43 -19.70 -25.49 -1.93
CA GLU A 43 -18.27 -25.60 -2.28
C GLU A 43 -17.46 -24.28 -2.21
N PHE A 44 -18.09 -23.14 -1.90
CA PHE A 44 -17.38 -21.85 -1.75
C PHE A 44 -17.13 -21.43 -0.30
N ARG A 45 -17.58 -22.21 0.68
CA ARG A 45 -17.46 -21.83 2.10
C ARG A 45 -16.63 -22.86 2.87
N GLU A 46 -15.39 -22.47 3.12
CA GLU A 46 -14.47 -23.00 4.15
C GLU A 46 -13.46 -24.10 3.76
N ARG A 47 -12.54 -23.75 2.85
CA ARG A 47 -11.12 -24.10 3.01
C ARG A 47 -10.37 -22.90 3.60
N ASN A 48 -10.78 -22.43 4.77
CA ASN A 48 -9.90 -21.60 5.59
C ASN A 48 -8.83 -22.52 6.18
N MET A 49 -7.80 -22.84 5.39
CA MET A 49 -6.52 -23.19 5.98
C MET A 49 -6.08 -21.92 6.71
N ALA A 50 -6.26 -21.88 8.03
CA ALA A 50 -5.75 -20.79 8.84
C ALA A 50 -4.29 -20.60 8.46
N PHE A 51 -3.97 -19.46 7.84
CA PHE A 51 -2.63 -19.17 7.36
C PHE A 51 -1.72 -19.10 8.59
N GLY A 52 -1.06 -20.22 8.87
CA GLY A 52 -0.37 -20.42 10.12
C GLY A 52 1.02 -19.78 10.09
N PRO A 53 1.66 -19.70 11.26
CA PRO A 53 3.06 -19.27 11.35
C PRO A 53 4.00 -20.10 10.46
N MET A 54 3.66 -21.38 10.23
CA MET A 54 4.44 -22.28 9.38
C MET A 54 4.35 -21.90 7.90
N GLU A 55 3.14 -21.69 7.37
CA GLU A 55 2.90 -21.27 5.99
C GLU A 55 3.54 -19.91 5.72
N GLY A 56 3.44 -18.97 6.67
CA GLY A 56 4.13 -17.69 6.62
C GLY A 56 5.66 -17.82 6.57
N ALA A 57 6.23 -18.69 7.41
CA ALA A 57 7.68 -18.93 7.42
C ALA A 57 8.20 -19.52 6.10
N ILE A 58 7.45 -20.45 5.49
CA ILE A 58 7.80 -21.04 4.19
C ILE A 58 7.79 -19.97 3.10
N LEU A 59 6.78 -19.09 3.07
CA LEU A 59 6.69 -18.02 2.08
C LEU A 59 7.80 -16.98 2.26
N VAL A 60 8.09 -16.57 3.50
CA VAL A 60 9.23 -15.68 3.77
C VAL A 60 10.54 -16.35 3.37
N GLY A 61 10.73 -17.64 3.70
CA GLY A 61 11.90 -18.41 3.29
C GLY A 61 12.07 -18.46 1.77
N LEU A 62 11.00 -18.77 1.03
CA LEU A 62 11.02 -18.78 -0.43
C LEU A 62 11.32 -17.40 -1.01
N PHE A 63 10.71 -16.35 -0.47
CA PHE A 63 11.00 -14.97 -0.87
C PHE A 63 12.48 -14.63 -0.65
N LEU A 64 13.06 -15.02 0.48
CA LEU A 64 14.48 -14.79 0.76
C LEU A 64 15.42 -15.57 -0.16
N ILE A 65 15.03 -16.75 -0.63
CA ILE A 65 15.81 -17.52 -1.62
C ILE A 65 15.78 -16.83 -2.98
N LEU A 66 14.59 -16.35 -3.41
CA LEU A 66 14.41 -15.73 -4.72
C LEU A 66 15.01 -14.32 -4.80
N PHE A 67 14.83 -13.51 -3.75
CA PHE A 67 15.18 -12.09 -3.74
C PHE A 67 16.43 -11.79 -2.90
N GLY A 68 16.79 -12.67 -1.96
CA GLY A 68 17.89 -12.48 -1.02
C GLY A 68 17.47 -11.78 0.30
N PRO A 69 18.20 -12.02 1.41
CA PRO A 69 17.89 -11.44 2.73
C PRO A 69 18.02 -9.91 2.78
N SER A 70 18.78 -9.32 1.85
CA SER A 70 19.00 -7.87 1.83
C SER A 70 17.83 -7.05 1.28
N GLN A 71 16.84 -7.69 0.64
CA GLN A 71 15.74 -6.96 -0.01
C GLN A 71 14.63 -6.55 0.96
N LEU A 72 14.33 -7.37 1.99
CA LEU A 72 13.34 -7.00 3.00
C LEU A 72 13.71 -5.68 3.73
N PRO A 73 14.95 -5.50 4.23
CA PRO A 73 15.34 -4.24 4.87
C PRO A 73 15.34 -3.04 3.91
N LYS A 74 15.72 -3.25 2.63
CA LYS A 74 15.74 -2.18 1.62
C LYS A 74 14.32 -1.69 1.32
N LEU A 75 13.38 -2.60 1.10
CA LEU A 75 11.97 -2.29 0.86
C LEU A 75 11.33 -1.61 2.09
N ALA A 76 11.63 -2.11 3.30
CA ALA A 76 11.12 -1.49 4.52
C ALA A 76 11.62 -0.04 4.69
N ARG A 77 12.90 0.23 4.38
CA ARG A 77 13.48 1.58 4.44
C ARG A 77 12.84 2.51 3.40
N SER A 78 12.76 2.10 2.13
CA SER A 78 12.20 2.95 1.08
C SER A 78 10.71 3.21 1.28
N LEU A 79 9.95 2.19 1.69
CA LEU A 79 8.52 2.33 1.99
C LEU A 79 8.30 3.19 3.25
N GLY A 80 9.17 3.05 4.25
CA GLY A 80 9.13 3.87 5.47
C GLY A 80 9.40 5.34 5.17
N GLN A 81 10.41 5.64 4.34
CA GLN A 81 10.71 7.00 3.88
C GLN A 81 9.54 7.57 3.07
N ALA A 82 9.03 6.83 2.09
CA ALA A 82 7.90 7.27 1.27
C ALA A 82 6.65 7.55 2.11
N LYS A 83 6.31 6.66 3.07
CA LYS A 83 5.19 6.87 3.99
C LYS A 83 5.43 8.07 4.93
N SER A 84 6.67 8.28 5.39
CA SER A 84 7.03 9.40 6.25
C SER A 84 6.91 10.74 5.53
N GLU A 85 7.42 10.85 4.30
CA GLU A 85 7.30 12.05 3.48
C GLU A 85 5.85 12.31 3.07
N PHE A 86 5.07 11.26 2.76
CA PHE A 86 3.64 11.38 2.52
C PHE A 86 2.89 11.95 3.73
N ASN A 87 3.10 11.38 4.94
CA ASN A 87 2.50 11.91 6.16
C ASN A 87 2.95 13.33 6.47
N LYS A 88 4.23 13.66 6.22
CA LYS A 88 4.75 15.02 6.38
C LYS A 88 4.04 15.99 5.43
N GLY A 89 3.83 15.61 4.17
CA GLY A 89 3.08 16.40 3.20
C GLY A 89 1.59 16.56 3.54
N LEU A 90 0.96 15.56 4.16
CA LEU A 90 -0.41 15.69 4.66
C LEU A 90 -0.51 16.69 5.82
N VAL A 91 0.43 16.63 6.78
CA VAL A 91 0.46 17.55 7.92
C VAL A 91 0.83 18.97 7.48
N GLU A 92 1.81 19.12 6.59
CA GLU A 92 2.16 20.42 6.02
C GLU A 92 1.00 20.98 5.21
N GLY A 93 0.31 20.16 4.40
CA GLY A 93 -0.88 20.56 3.64
C GLY A 93 -2.08 20.97 4.50
N ASP A 94 -2.28 20.34 5.66
CA ASP A 94 -3.31 20.75 6.64
C ASP A 94 -2.92 22.04 7.40
N VAL A 95 -1.62 22.35 7.51
CA VAL A 95 -1.09 23.51 8.24
C VAL A 95 -0.79 24.69 7.31
N THR A 96 -0.80 24.50 5.98
CA THR A 96 -0.70 25.58 4.99
C THR A 96 -1.99 26.40 4.86
N SER A 97 -2.46 27.00 5.95
CA SER A 97 -3.29 28.22 5.86
C SER A 97 -2.49 29.36 5.20
N THR A 98 -1.16 29.30 5.23
CA THR A 98 -0.27 30.28 4.60
C THR A 98 -0.24 30.20 3.07
N THR A 99 -0.55 29.05 2.47
CA THR A 99 -0.68 28.94 1.01
C THR A 99 -2.03 29.47 0.53
N GLU A 100 -3.08 29.33 1.34
CA GLU A 100 -4.36 30.01 1.12
C GLU A 100 -4.18 31.54 1.23
N ASP A 101 -3.42 32.04 2.21
CA ASP A 101 -3.09 33.47 2.33
C ASP A 101 -2.28 34.04 1.14
N ASP A 102 -1.45 33.22 0.47
CA ASP A 102 -0.72 33.60 -0.75
C ASP A 102 -1.59 33.49 -2.02
N LEU A 103 -2.56 32.58 -2.03
CA LEU A 103 -3.54 32.44 -3.11
C LEU A 103 -4.63 33.53 -3.04
N ASP A 104 -5.01 33.98 -1.85
CA ASP A 104 -5.93 35.11 -1.62
C ASP A 104 -5.34 36.45 -2.07
N ARG A 105 -4.01 36.54 -2.23
CA ARG A 105 -3.31 37.66 -2.90
C ARG A 105 -3.17 37.47 -4.42
N GLY A 106 -3.91 36.53 -5.01
CA GLY A 106 -3.91 36.30 -6.46
C GLY A 106 -2.61 35.70 -7.01
N GLY A 107 -1.78 35.06 -6.16
CA GLY A 107 -0.51 34.48 -6.57
C GLY A 107 0.60 35.50 -6.86
N MET A 108 0.46 36.73 -6.37
CA MET A 108 1.48 37.78 -6.48
C MET A 108 2.43 37.73 -5.29
N THR A 109 3.75 37.73 -5.53
CA THR A 109 4.74 37.85 -4.47
C THR A 109 4.58 39.19 -3.74
N GLU A 110 4.93 39.25 -2.46
CA GLU A 110 4.77 40.44 -1.60
C GLU A 110 5.32 41.73 -2.25
N SER A 111 6.41 41.61 -3.02
CA SER A 111 7.01 42.71 -3.78
C SER A 111 6.13 43.28 -4.90
N VAL A 112 5.27 42.45 -5.52
CA VAL A 112 4.42 42.84 -6.65
C VAL A 112 3.15 43.55 -6.17
N ALA A 113 2.55 43.07 -5.08
CA ALA A 113 1.39 43.72 -4.45
C ALA A 113 1.73 45.16 -4.01
N LEU A 114 2.92 45.37 -3.46
CA LEU A 114 3.42 46.69 -3.05
C LEU A 114 3.62 47.64 -4.24
N VAL A 115 4.09 47.11 -5.38
CA VAL A 115 4.32 47.88 -6.60
C VAL A 115 2.99 48.32 -7.23
N GLU A 116 1.99 47.46 -7.20
CA GLU A 116 0.66 47.75 -7.75
C GLU A 116 -0.10 48.75 -6.88
N GLU A 117 0.02 48.64 -5.54
CA GLU A 117 -0.53 49.61 -4.61
C GLU A 117 0.17 50.98 -4.71
N ALA A 118 1.50 51.01 -4.78
CA ALA A 118 2.28 52.23 -5.03
C ALA A 118 1.85 52.93 -6.32
N LYS A 119 1.64 52.16 -7.40
CA LYS A 119 1.19 52.68 -8.69
C LYS A 119 -0.24 53.23 -8.62
N SER A 120 -1.12 52.62 -7.84
CA SER A 120 -2.50 53.11 -7.60
C SER A 120 -2.53 54.42 -6.81
N LYS A 121 -1.55 54.63 -5.92
CA LYS A 121 -1.37 55.83 -5.09
C LYS A 121 -0.49 56.91 -5.74
N GLY A 122 0.02 56.66 -6.95
CA GLY A 122 0.82 57.62 -7.72
C GLY A 122 2.30 57.71 -7.30
N VAL A 123 2.81 56.71 -6.57
CA VAL A 123 4.21 56.63 -6.12
C VAL A 123 5.06 55.97 -7.21
N GLU A 124 6.18 56.60 -7.58
CA GLU A 124 7.06 56.16 -8.65
C GLU A 124 7.95 54.97 -8.22
N VAL A 125 7.84 53.86 -8.97
CA VAL A 125 8.31 52.53 -8.56
C VAL A 125 9.61 52.07 -9.22
N GLU A 126 10.06 52.72 -10.30
CA GLU A 126 11.23 52.27 -11.05
C GLU A 126 12.54 52.56 -10.30
N GLY A 127 13.30 51.50 -9.99
CA GLY A 127 14.65 51.59 -9.42
C GLY A 127 14.76 51.68 -7.89
N ARG A 128 13.65 51.56 -7.15
CA ARG A 128 13.63 51.62 -5.66
C ARG A 128 13.54 50.24 -5.01
N ASN A 129 14.04 50.11 -3.78
CA ASN A 129 13.97 48.87 -3.01
C ASN A 129 12.56 48.68 -2.40
N PRO A 130 11.97 47.48 -2.43
CA PRO A 130 10.65 47.19 -1.85
C PRO A 130 10.44 47.67 -0.40
N ASN A 131 11.50 47.75 0.42
CA ASN A 131 11.41 48.23 1.80
C ASN A 131 11.21 49.75 1.92
N GLU A 132 11.72 50.53 0.96
CA GLU A 132 11.57 52.00 0.94
C GLU A 132 10.15 52.37 0.51
N ILE A 133 9.59 51.61 -0.43
CA ILE A 133 8.22 51.80 -0.92
C ILE A 133 7.20 51.53 0.20
N LYS A 134 7.43 50.52 1.05
CA LYS A 134 6.59 50.25 2.23
C LYS A 134 6.55 51.43 3.20
N GLN A 135 7.67 52.12 3.40
CA GLN A 135 7.78 53.24 4.32
C GLN A 135 7.05 54.48 3.79
N ASP A 136 7.23 54.80 2.50
CA ASP A 136 6.54 55.93 1.86
C ASP A 136 5.00 55.74 1.84
N ILE A 137 4.52 54.50 1.68
CA ILE A 137 3.07 54.17 1.73
C ILE A 137 2.52 54.32 3.16
N GLN A 138 3.30 53.98 4.19
CA GLN A 138 2.91 54.19 5.59
C GLN A 138 2.97 55.66 6.03
N GLU A 139 3.83 56.46 5.40
CA GLU A 139 4.00 57.88 5.69
C GLU A 139 2.99 58.78 4.94
N SER A 140 2.24 58.20 3.99
CA SER A 140 1.20 58.87 3.20
C SER A 140 -0.25 58.52 3.59
N GLU A 141 -0.43 57.81 4.71
CA GLU A 141 -1.71 57.67 5.43
C GLU A 141 -1.98 58.86 6.36
#